data_AF-A0A543Q454-F1
#
_entry.id   AF-A0A543Q454-F1
#
_cell.length_a   1.000
_cell.length_b   1.000
_cell.length_c   1.000
_cell.angle_alpha   90.00
_cell.angle_beta   90.00
_cell.angle_gamma   90.00
#
_symmetry.space_group_name_H-M   'P 1'
#
loop_
_entity.id
_entity.type
_entity.pdbx_description
1 polymer ?
#
loop_
_entity_poly.entity_id
_entity_poly.type
_entity_poly.pdbx_seq_one_letter_code
_entity_poly.pdbx_strand_id
1 'polypeptide(L)' 'MVQNPGEALSYQQLTQALKNGRKVFIAPNTLVVKVYRLRRLFEHTGLHHWMETVPGFGYRYSGPKIHIMD' A
#
# COMPACT_ATOMS: atom_id res chain seq x y z
N MET A 1 8.59 8.50 -5.16
CA MET A 1 8.46 9.08 -3.80
C MET A 1 7.32 8.40 -3.04
N VAL A 2 7.55 7.88 -1.84
CA VAL A 2 6.48 7.32 -0.99
C VAL A 2 5.62 8.46 -0.44
N GLN A 3 4.31 8.41 -0.68
CA GLN A 3 3.34 9.35 -0.13
C GLN A 3 2.81 8.79 1.21
N ASN A 4 2.63 9.66 2.20
CA ASN A 4 2.01 9.36 3.51
C ASN A 4 2.69 8.24 4.35
N PRO A 5 4.03 8.29 4.57
CA PRO A 5 4.70 7.31 5.43
C PRO A 5 4.24 7.44 6.88
N GLY A 6 4.05 6.30 7.56
CA GLY A 6 3.56 6.21 8.93
C GLY A 6 2.04 6.43 9.06
N GLU A 7 1.37 6.96 8.04
CA GLU A 7 -0.07 7.17 8.06
C GLU A 7 -0.82 5.90 7.65
N ALA A 8 -1.92 5.61 8.35
CA ALA A 8 -2.84 4.56 7.93
C ALA A 8 -3.75 5.12 6.84
N LEU A 9 -3.81 4.44 5.69
CA LEU A 9 -4.72 4.77 4.60
C LEU A 9 -5.85 3.75 4.56
N SER A 10 -7.08 4.24 4.51
CA SER A 10 -8.26 3.39 4.40
C SER A 10 -8.35 2.71 3.03
N TYR A 11 -9.12 1.62 2.94
CA TYR A 11 -9.41 0.97 1.66
C TYR A 11 -9.95 1.96 0.62
N GLN A 12 -10.82 2.89 1.02
CA GLN A 12 -11.39 3.89 0.12
C GLN A 12 -10.33 4.86 -0.38
N GLN A 13 -9.48 5.39 0.50
CA GLN A 13 -8.38 6.30 0.13
C GLN A 13 -7.41 5.64 -0.84
N LEU A 14 -6.98 4.40 -0.54
CA LEU A 14 -6.10 3.63 -1.43
C LEU A 14 -6.74 3.37 -2.79
N THR A 15 -8.03 3.00 -2.81
CA THR A 15 -8.74 2.75 -4.06
C THR A 15 -8.85 4.02 -4.89
N GLN A 16 -9.14 5.17 -4.27
CA GLN A 16 -9.20 6.45 -4.97
C GLN A 16 -7.83 6.88 -5.51
N ALA A 17 -6.76 6.74 -4.72
CA ALA A 17 -5.41 7.01 -5.16
C ALA A 17 -5.01 6.16 -6.38
N LEU A 18 -5.34 4.87 -6.36
CA LEU A 18 -5.04 3.95 -7.47
C LEU A 18 -5.85 4.24 -8.74
N LYS A 19 -7.08 4.73 -8.61
CA LYS A 19 -7.89 5.10 -9.78
C LYS A 19 -7.26 6.26 -10.55
N ASN A 20 -6.58 7.18 -9.88
CA ASN A 20 -5.91 8.33 -10.49
C ASN A 20 -6.79 9.02 -11.57
N GLY A 21 -8.05 9.33 -11.22
CA GLY A 21 -9.04 9.95 -12.12
C GLY A 21 -9.69 9.02 -13.15
N ARG A 22 -9.29 7.75 -13.25
CA ARG A 22 -9.88 6.77 -14.18
C ARG A 22 -11.19 6.20 -13.62
N LYS A 23 -12.21 6.07 -14.47
CA LYS A 23 -13.46 5.36 -14.15
C LYS A 23 -13.27 3.84 -14.22
N VAL A 24 -12.47 3.30 -13.30
CA VAL A 24 -12.23 1.86 -13.16
C VAL A 24 -12.80 1.38 -11.83
N PHE A 25 -13.53 0.27 -11.85
CA PHE A 25 -13.92 -0.42 -10.63
C PHE A 25 -12.76 -1.28 -10.15
N ILE A 26 -12.35 -1.08 -8.89
CA ILE A 26 -11.38 -1.92 -8.20
C ILE A 26 -12.17 -2.66 -7.13
N ALA A 27 -12.31 -3.97 -7.28
CA ALA A 27 -12.96 -4.80 -6.27
C ALA A 27 -12.22 -4.69 -4.92
N PRO A 28 -12.91 -4.68 -3.77
CA PRO A 28 -12.28 -4.53 -2.45
C PRO A 28 -11.14 -5.52 -2.20
N ASN A 29 -11.32 -6.79 -2.61
CA ASN A 29 -10.32 -7.85 -2.43
C ASN A 29 -9.06 -7.67 -3.28
N THR A 30 -9.12 -6.85 -4.34
CA THR A 30 -7.95 -6.57 -5.17
C THR A 30 -6.83 -5.91 -4.37
N LEU A 31 -7.16 -5.02 -3.43
CA LEU A 31 -6.17 -4.38 -2.57
C LEU A 31 -5.44 -5.40 -1.69
N VAL A 32 -6.16 -6.35 -1.10
CA VAL A 32 -5.58 -7.44 -0.29
C VAL A 32 -4.58 -8.24 -1.11
N VAL A 33 -4.96 -8.65 -2.33
CA VAL A 33 -4.08 -9.41 -3.23
C VAL A 33 -2.85 -8.61 -3.64
N LYS A 34 -3.01 -7.31 -3.94
CA LYS A 34 -1.90 -6.44 -4.34
C LYS A 34 -0.91 -6.23 -3.19
N VAL A 35 -1.38 -5.98 -1.97
CA VAL A 35 -0.52 -5.84 -0.79
C VAL A 35 0.18 -7.15 -0.46
N TYR A 36 -0.52 -8.28 -0.54
CA TYR A 36 0.10 -9.60 -0.37
C TYR A 36 1.25 -9.82 -1.36
N ARG A 37 1.04 -9.55 -2.65
CA ARG A 37 2.08 -9.67 -3.67
C ARG A 37 3.25 -8.72 -3.40
N LEU A 38 2.98 -7.49 -2.97
CA LEU A 38 4.02 -6.53 -2.64
C LEU A 38 4.87 -7.02 -1.45
N ARG A 39 4.25 -7.53 -0.38
CA ARG A 39 4.95 -8.18 0.74
C ARG A 39 5.85 -9.32 0.29
N ARG A 40 5.36 -10.21 -0.58
CA ARG A 40 6.16 -11.32 -1.14
C ARG A 40 7.42 -10.83 -1.87
N LEU A 41 7.34 -9.73 -2.62
CA LEU A 41 8.51 -9.16 -3.31
C LEU A 41 9.59 -8.66 -2.33
N PHE A 42 9.18 -8.22 -1.14
CA PHE A 42 10.07 -7.71 -0.09
C PHE A 42 10.42 -8.76 0.99
N GLU A 43 10.02 -10.02 0.80
CA GLU A 43 10.23 -11.06 1.80
C GLU A 43 11.71 -11.38 1.97
N HIS A 44 12.43 -11.52 0.84
CA HIS A 44 13.87 -11.84 0.82
C HIS A 44 14.77 -10.74 1.38
N THR A 45 14.29 -9.49 1.42
CA THR A 45 15.04 -8.35 1.99
C THR A 45 14.70 -8.11 3.45
N GLY A 46 13.75 -8.87 4.01
CA GLY A 46 13.18 -8.62 5.33
C GLY A 46 12.24 -7.41 5.39
N LEU A 47 12.09 -6.62 4.33
CA LEU A 47 11.35 -5.35 4.32
C LEU A 47 9.82 -5.49 4.25
N HIS A 48 9.31 -6.72 4.11
CA HIS A 48 7.88 -7.00 4.05
C HIS A 48 7.08 -6.46 5.26
N HIS A 49 7.72 -6.34 6.43
CA HIS A 49 7.11 -5.78 7.64
C HIS A 49 6.79 -4.29 7.54
N TRP A 50 7.40 -3.55 6.60
CA TRP A 50 7.07 -2.14 6.36
C TRP A 50 5.67 -1.93 5.81
N MET A 51 4.99 -2.98 5.35
CA MET A 51 3.60 -2.89 4.94
C MET A 51 2.74 -3.54 6.01
N GLU A 52 2.07 -2.74 6.81
CA GLU A 52 1.26 -3.19 7.94
C GLU A 52 -0.22 -3.21 7.57
N THR A 53 -0.93 -4.22 8.06
CA THR A 53 -2.39 -4.25 8.00
C THR A 53 -2.93 -3.56 9.25
N VAL A 54 -3.82 -2.58 9.06
CA VAL A 54 -4.58 -1.95 10.16
C VAL A 54 -5.97 -2.59 10.18
N PRO A 55 -6.26 -3.49 11.15
CA PRO A 55 -7.50 -4.28 11.16
C PRO A 55 -8.74 -3.39 11.08
N GLY A 56 -9.70 -3.77 10.23
CA GLY A 56 -10.94 -3.03 10.03
C GLY A 56 -10.81 -1.69 9.29
N PHE A 57 -9.60 -1.24 8.96
CA PHE A 57 -9.38 0.10 8.40
C PHE A 57 -8.68 0.09 7.03
N GLY A 58 -7.50 -0.53 6.93
CA GLY A 58 -6.70 -0.47 5.70
C GLY A 58 -5.23 -0.86 5.92
N TYR A 59 -4.32 -0.06 5.37
CA TYR A 59 -2.88 -0.37 5.38
C TYR A 59 -2.03 0.83 5.74
N ARG A 60 -0.87 0.57 6.34
CA ARG A 60 0.14 1.58 6.68
C ARG A 60 1.48 1.16 6.11
N TYR A 61 2.21 2.12 5.55
CA TYR A 61 3.62 1.95 5.24
C TYR A 61 4.48 2.52 6.37
N SER A 62 5.20 1.69 7.11
CA SER A 62 6.06 2.07 8.26
C SER A 62 7.55 2.14 7.92
N GLY A 63 7.92 1.91 6.66
CA GLY A 63 9.29 2.05 6.21
C GLY A 63 9.76 3.51 6.12
N PRO A 64 11.06 3.74 5.91
CA PRO A 64 11.61 5.08 5.73
C PRO A 64 11.04 5.73 4.47
N LYS A 65 11.07 7.07 4.43
CA LYS A 65 10.80 7.83 3.20
C LYS A 65 11.85 7.43 2.16
N ILE A 66 11.46 6.58 1.21
CA ILE A 66 12.31 6.24 0.08
C ILE A 66 12.26 7.40 -0.93
N HIS A 67 13.34 8.18 -0.97
CA HIS A 67 13.68 8.99 -2.14
C HIS A 67 14.27 8.05 -3.18
N ILE A 68 13.48 7.74 -4.20
CA ILE A 68 14.03 7.12 -5.41
C ILE A 68 14.69 8.29 -6.15
N MET A 69 16.03 8.33 -6.16
CA MET A 69 16.77 9.23 -7.05
C MET A 69 16.60 8.69 -8.47
N ASP A 70 16.22 9.57 -9.40
CA ASP A 70 16.06 9.26 -10.83
C ASP A 70 17.38 8.79 -11.47
#